data_AF-K2BAC2-F1
#
_entry.id   AF-K2BAC2-F1
#
_cell.length_a   1.000
_cell.length_b   1.000
_cell.length_c   1.000
_cell.angle_alpha   90.00
_cell.angle_beta   90.00
_cell.angle_gamma   90.00
#
_symmetry.space_group_name_H-M   'P 1'
#
loop_
_entity.id
_entity.type
_entity.pdbx_description
1 polymer ?
#
loop_
_entity_poly.entity_id
_entity_poly.type
_entity_poly.pdbx_seq_one_letter_code
_entity_poly.pdbx_strand_id
1 'polypeptide(L)'
;MALSSAQVGFIANAIADFITFSSNEQTLKWQVNQLTFALQNFVHKTHTFFGLRNMFLHPETILYRLEDFGDSTITISDVQVGILQQLTDFIRESAKQCGTSLENLGWNLEQMKLVTRLTNSTNKFVSEKSHFDEGQHPQLVDVPNGKVYEIQRILTKEDTRGTSIHMGMGVEAYYYADINIIVKLPSGTSKKNIKLFIDDDLKYLEKEMYQAADHFTAELILTNMVKSKLLSEKEKKQLLNHPAATAFFSFYFYQSMFANKKISVKKLLELPNSAIENINDSLCMSLVKDKICKFDQIVYISPLAKKICQHHLYFTQLKNKNIKFNSLLSINEDQYRILVLPLISQLILKNKISFEQALLFPVYLRSLFCHGGYQTYFTNQHSDWNGLANITEEQCQVLSNNLMAALVNIGMIQLNQLDNYHLDTLRFLGSIAFLSKWLEPEISTLLTATTDKLMSTIVNIFAKRVVAVYESSPIQNDNESKIAADLQLLCGKIDTAQLKQMILVEIDMISLQQKSNRQFYDNENFLFANKKQKTLLEFSDEQLAVLDYSSKIWTTCHIV
;
A
#
# COMPACT_ATOMS: atom_id res chain seq x y z
N MET A 1 46.59 -18.71 2.26
CA MET A 1 47.79 -18.63 3.14
C MET A 1 47.42 -19.27 4.47
N ALA A 2 48.37 -19.72 5.30
CA ALA A 2 48.02 -20.29 6.60
C ALA A 2 47.81 -19.17 7.64
N LEU A 3 46.73 -19.27 8.43
CA LEU A 3 46.50 -18.40 9.59
C LEU A 3 47.63 -18.56 10.62
N SER A 4 47.96 -17.50 11.35
CA SER A 4 48.93 -17.57 12.45
C SER A 4 48.40 -18.43 13.61
N SER A 5 49.28 -18.97 14.44
CA SER A 5 48.86 -19.76 15.62
C SER A 5 47.97 -18.95 16.58
N ALA A 6 48.21 -17.64 16.70
CA ALA A 6 47.39 -16.75 17.53
C ALA A 6 45.99 -16.53 16.91
N GLN A 7 45.90 -16.38 15.59
CA GLN A 7 44.62 -16.29 14.88
C GLN A 7 43.82 -17.60 15.00
N VAL A 8 44.48 -18.75 14.87
CA VAL A 8 43.85 -20.06 15.07
C VAL A 8 43.32 -20.20 16.50
N GLY A 9 44.12 -19.81 17.50
CA GLY A 9 43.70 -19.84 18.90
C GLY A 9 42.51 -18.92 19.19
N PHE A 10 42.47 -17.74 18.60
CA PHE A 10 41.34 -16.81 18.71
C PHE A 10 40.05 -17.42 18.12
N ILE A 11 40.14 -17.99 16.92
CA ILE A 11 39.01 -18.67 16.26
C ILE A 11 38.53 -19.85 17.11
N ALA A 12 39.44 -20.65 17.67
CA ALA A 12 39.10 -21.79 18.51
C ALA A 12 38.32 -21.36 19.77
N ASN A 13 38.74 -20.28 20.43
CA ASN A 13 38.05 -19.73 21.58
C ASN A 13 36.66 -19.21 21.21
N ALA A 14 36.55 -18.46 20.11
CA ALA A 14 35.26 -17.96 19.63
C ALA A 14 34.29 -19.09 19.28
N ILE A 15 34.78 -20.18 18.67
CA ILE A 15 33.96 -21.38 18.41
C ILE A 15 33.47 -22.00 19.72
N ALA A 16 34.33 -22.12 20.73
CA ALA A 16 34.00 -22.76 22.01
C ALA A 16 32.80 -22.07 22.70
N ASP A 17 32.64 -20.76 22.55
CA ASP A 17 31.50 -20.01 23.09
C ASP A 17 30.15 -20.41 22.45
N PHE A 18 30.18 -20.98 21.23
CA PHE A 18 28.97 -21.38 20.51
C PHE A 18 28.67 -22.87 20.57
N ILE A 19 29.60 -23.72 21.02
CA ILE A 19 29.40 -25.18 21.01
C ILE A 19 29.78 -25.88 22.29
N THR A 20 28.97 -26.87 22.63
CA THR A 20 29.34 -27.95 23.54
C THR A 20 28.81 -29.26 22.97
N PHE A 21 29.72 -30.14 22.58
CA PHE A 21 29.37 -31.45 22.04
C PHE A 21 29.11 -32.45 23.17
N SER A 22 28.10 -33.30 22.97
CA SER A 22 27.74 -34.34 23.93
C SER A 22 28.79 -35.47 23.96
N SER A 23 28.99 -36.06 25.13
CA SER A 23 29.77 -37.30 25.32
C SER A 23 28.99 -38.58 25.01
N ASN A 24 27.74 -38.46 24.55
CA ASN A 24 26.94 -39.59 24.07
C ASN A 24 27.03 -39.69 22.54
N GLU A 25 27.38 -40.87 22.01
CA GLU A 25 27.58 -41.09 20.57
C GLU A 25 26.36 -40.74 19.71
N GLN A 26 25.15 -41.12 20.12
CA GLN A 26 23.93 -40.87 19.34
C GLN A 26 23.60 -39.38 19.31
N THR A 27 23.73 -38.70 20.46
CA THR A 27 23.52 -37.26 20.57
C THR A 27 24.58 -36.48 19.78
N LEU A 28 25.86 -36.91 19.86
CA LEU A 28 26.96 -36.32 19.10
C LEU A 28 26.71 -36.45 17.59
N LYS A 29 26.30 -37.64 17.12
CA LYS A 29 25.97 -37.87 15.70
C LYS A 29 24.81 -36.98 15.24
N TRP A 30 23.78 -36.82 16.06
CA TRP A 30 22.69 -35.88 15.77
C TRP A 30 23.18 -34.43 15.72
N GLN A 31 24.00 -33.99 16.69
CA GLN A 31 24.57 -32.64 16.73
C GLN A 31 25.44 -32.35 15.50
N VAL A 32 26.28 -33.30 15.09
CA VAL A 32 27.11 -33.18 13.87
C VAL A 32 26.23 -33.06 12.63
N ASN A 33 25.16 -33.85 12.51
CA ASN A 33 24.22 -33.74 11.40
C ASN A 33 23.51 -32.38 11.38
N GLN A 34 23.10 -31.85 12.54
CA GLN A 34 22.48 -30.51 12.65
C GLN A 34 23.47 -29.38 12.32
N LEU A 35 24.73 -29.51 12.74
CA LEU A 35 25.78 -28.56 12.37
C LEU A 35 26.04 -28.58 10.86
N THR A 36 26.18 -29.77 10.26
CA THR A 36 26.31 -29.94 8.80
C THR A 36 25.14 -29.31 8.06
N PHE A 37 23.90 -29.58 8.51
CA PHE A 37 22.71 -28.97 7.94
C PHE A 37 22.75 -27.44 8.04
N ALA A 38 23.13 -26.88 9.19
CA ALA A 38 23.20 -25.44 9.42
C ALA A 38 24.25 -24.74 8.55
N LEU A 39 25.41 -25.35 8.35
CA LEU A 39 26.46 -24.78 7.50
C LEU A 39 26.10 -24.78 6.01
N GLN A 40 25.25 -25.73 5.57
CA GLN A 40 24.86 -25.88 4.17
C GLN A 40 23.56 -25.15 3.81
N ASN A 41 22.65 -24.97 4.77
CA ASN A 41 21.30 -24.48 4.52
C ASN A 41 21.00 -23.19 5.30
N PHE A 42 19.92 -22.51 4.92
CA PHE A 42 19.35 -21.46 5.75
C PHE A 42 18.69 -22.07 6.99
N VAL A 43 19.01 -21.54 8.18
CA VAL A 43 18.40 -21.95 9.45
C VAL A 43 17.89 -20.72 10.20
N HIS A 44 16.80 -20.90 10.94
CA HIS A 44 16.19 -19.83 11.74
C HIS A 44 17.06 -19.46 12.96
N LYS A 45 16.87 -18.25 13.52
CA LYS A 45 17.64 -17.73 14.67
C LYS A 45 17.58 -18.61 15.93
N THR A 46 16.52 -19.42 16.05
CA THR A 46 16.30 -20.34 17.18
C THR A 46 17.05 -21.66 17.05
N HIS A 47 17.72 -21.91 15.91
CA HIS A 47 18.50 -23.12 15.70
C HIS A 47 19.79 -23.07 16.53
N THR A 48 20.12 -24.15 17.23
CA THR A 48 21.28 -24.22 18.14
C THR A 48 22.59 -23.78 17.50
N PHE A 49 22.80 -24.12 16.22
CA PHE A 49 24.01 -23.78 15.46
C PHE A 49 23.92 -22.49 14.63
N PHE A 50 22.90 -21.64 14.85
CA PHE A 50 22.73 -20.39 14.09
C PHE A 50 23.92 -19.43 14.25
N GLY A 51 24.44 -19.28 15.48
CA GLY A 51 25.60 -18.42 15.76
C GLY A 51 26.86 -18.85 15.00
N LEU A 52 27.20 -20.15 15.06
CA LEU A 52 28.31 -20.72 14.29
C LEU A 52 28.15 -20.55 12.77
N ARG A 53 26.93 -20.74 12.26
CA ARG A 53 26.65 -20.53 10.83
C ARG A 53 26.93 -19.08 10.43
N ASN A 54 26.50 -18.11 11.23
CA ASN A 54 26.76 -16.71 10.93
C ASN A 54 28.25 -16.39 11.03
N MET A 55 28.95 -16.94 12.02
CA MET A 55 30.41 -16.79 12.11
C MET A 55 31.13 -17.37 10.90
N PHE A 56 30.64 -18.49 10.36
CA PHE A 56 31.21 -19.09 9.16
C PHE A 56 30.92 -18.29 7.88
N LEU A 57 29.70 -17.77 7.72
CA LEU A 57 29.32 -17.03 6.50
C LEU A 57 29.76 -15.57 6.49
N HIS A 58 29.81 -14.94 7.66
CA HIS A 58 30.18 -13.54 7.87
C HIS A 58 31.21 -13.41 8.99
N PRO A 59 32.40 -14.04 8.86
CA PRO A 59 33.41 -14.03 9.91
C PRO A 59 33.83 -12.62 10.33
N GLU A 60 33.77 -11.65 9.41
CA GLU A 60 34.05 -10.23 9.67
C GLU A 60 33.15 -9.60 10.74
N THR A 61 31.92 -10.11 10.92
CA THR A 61 30.94 -9.59 11.89
C THR A 61 31.22 -10.08 13.32
N ILE A 62 31.85 -11.25 13.47
CA ILE A 62 31.96 -11.97 14.75
C ILE A 62 33.40 -12.06 15.24
N LEU A 63 34.36 -12.24 14.32
CA LEU A 63 35.79 -12.36 14.63
C LEU A 63 36.46 -10.98 14.59
N TYR A 64 36.03 -10.10 15.50
CA TYR A 64 36.52 -8.72 15.58
C TYR A 64 38.03 -8.66 15.81
N ARG A 65 38.73 -7.84 15.01
CA ARG A 65 40.19 -7.61 15.07
C ARG A 65 41.05 -8.88 14.91
N LEU A 66 40.56 -9.93 14.27
CA LEU A 66 41.37 -11.11 13.96
C LEU A 66 42.65 -10.76 13.16
N GLU A 67 42.58 -9.71 12.35
CA GLU A 67 43.70 -9.15 11.58
C GLU A 67 44.86 -8.66 12.45
N ASP A 68 44.65 -8.33 13.73
CA ASP A 68 45.68 -7.80 14.62
C ASP A 68 46.53 -8.90 15.28
N PHE A 69 46.09 -10.17 15.19
CA PHE A 69 46.77 -11.31 15.79
C PHE A 69 47.84 -11.94 14.88
N GLY A 70 48.22 -11.27 13.78
CA GLY A 70 49.30 -11.75 12.90
C GLY A 70 49.81 -10.71 11.90
N ASP A 71 51.04 -10.89 11.43
CA ASP A 71 51.73 -9.92 10.57
C ASP A 71 51.34 -10.02 9.07
N SER A 72 50.48 -10.99 8.71
CA SER A 72 50.15 -11.30 7.32
C SER A 72 48.71 -10.93 6.97
N THR A 73 48.51 -10.42 5.75
CA THR A 73 47.17 -10.14 5.22
C THR A 73 46.42 -11.45 4.97
N ILE A 74 45.39 -11.71 5.78
CA ILE A 74 44.51 -12.87 5.65
C ILE A 74 43.30 -12.56 4.77
N THR A 75 42.75 -13.57 4.09
CA THR A 75 41.51 -13.46 3.31
C THR A 75 40.32 -14.05 4.06
N ILE A 76 39.10 -13.67 3.66
CA ILE A 76 37.87 -14.27 4.21
C ILE A 76 37.88 -15.80 4.04
N SER A 77 38.37 -16.28 2.90
CA SER A 77 38.48 -17.72 2.61
C SER A 77 39.43 -18.43 3.59
N ASP A 78 40.58 -17.82 3.90
CA ASP A 78 41.53 -18.38 4.88
C ASP A 78 40.88 -18.52 6.27
N VAL A 79 40.07 -17.53 6.68
CA VAL A 79 39.33 -17.55 7.96
C VAL A 79 38.26 -18.64 7.97
N GLN A 80 37.48 -18.78 6.89
CA GLN A 80 36.44 -19.82 6.78
C GLN A 80 37.04 -21.23 6.81
N VAL A 81 38.18 -21.44 6.14
CA VAL A 81 38.93 -22.70 6.21
C VAL A 81 39.41 -22.94 7.65
N GLY A 82 39.92 -21.91 8.32
CA GLY A 82 40.30 -21.96 9.73
C GLY A 82 39.16 -22.40 10.65
N ILE A 83 37.96 -21.84 10.46
CA ILE A 83 36.76 -22.21 11.23
C ILE A 83 36.42 -23.70 11.01
N LEU A 84 36.39 -24.19 9.77
CA LEU A 84 36.11 -25.60 9.49
C LEU A 84 37.17 -26.54 10.06
N GLN A 85 38.44 -26.13 10.02
CA GLN A 85 39.54 -26.89 10.60
C GLN A 85 39.35 -27.04 12.11
N GLN A 86 39.06 -25.93 12.81
CA GLN A 86 38.82 -25.93 14.25
C GLN A 86 37.57 -26.72 14.63
N LEU A 87 36.45 -26.57 13.90
CA LEU A 87 35.26 -27.41 14.10
C LEU A 87 35.58 -28.89 13.95
N THR A 88 36.39 -29.26 12.94
CA THR A 88 36.82 -30.65 12.75
C THR A 88 37.63 -31.14 13.94
N ASP A 89 38.50 -30.31 14.50
CA ASP A 89 39.30 -30.65 15.68
C ASP A 89 38.41 -30.84 16.93
N PHE A 90 37.44 -29.96 17.17
CA PHE A 90 36.45 -30.12 18.24
C PHE A 90 35.63 -31.41 18.09
N ILE A 91 35.10 -31.69 16.89
CA ILE A 91 34.32 -32.92 16.65
C ILE A 91 35.21 -34.16 16.81
N ARG A 92 36.47 -34.10 16.36
CA ARG A 92 37.42 -35.23 16.49
C ARG A 92 37.68 -35.54 17.95
N GLU A 93 37.86 -34.52 18.77
CA GLU A 93 38.11 -34.71 20.19
C GLU A 93 36.89 -35.29 20.91
N SER A 94 35.68 -34.79 20.61
CA SER A 94 34.44 -35.40 21.13
C SER A 94 34.21 -36.82 20.62
N ALA A 95 34.56 -37.12 19.37
CA ALA A 95 34.46 -38.47 18.81
C ALA A 95 35.37 -39.46 19.54
N LYS A 96 36.61 -39.07 19.85
CA LYS A 96 37.54 -39.87 20.66
C LYS A 96 36.98 -40.15 22.05
N GLN A 97 36.40 -39.14 22.70
CA GLN A 97 35.79 -39.31 24.02
C GLN A 97 34.60 -40.28 24.01
N CYS A 98 33.87 -40.34 22.89
CA CYS A 98 32.76 -41.27 22.69
C CYS A 98 33.19 -42.65 22.14
N GLY A 99 34.47 -42.87 21.85
CA GLY A 99 34.96 -44.12 21.24
C GLY A 99 34.54 -44.33 19.78
N THR A 100 34.23 -43.26 19.04
CA THR A 100 33.78 -43.33 17.64
C THR A 100 34.74 -42.56 16.71
N SER A 101 34.57 -42.69 15.38
CA SER A 101 35.38 -42.00 14.38
C SER A 101 34.63 -40.84 13.72
N LEU A 102 35.36 -39.87 13.15
CA LEU A 102 34.74 -38.78 12.37
C LEU A 102 33.89 -39.29 11.21
N GLU A 103 34.33 -40.37 10.56
CA GLU A 103 33.64 -41.01 9.44
C GLU A 103 32.27 -41.57 9.88
N ASN A 104 32.20 -42.18 11.07
CA ASN A 104 30.94 -42.72 11.62
C ASN A 104 29.93 -41.63 11.98
N LEU A 105 30.42 -40.42 12.28
CA LEU A 105 29.61 -39.22 12.53
C LEU A 105 29.17 -38.52 11.24
N GLY A 106 29.66 -38.95 10.07
CA GLY A 106 29.31 -38.34 8.77
C GLY A 106 30.00 -37.00 8.52
N TRP A 107 31.08 -36.68 9.25
CA TRP A 107 31.84 -35.43 9.06
C TRP A 107 33.06 -35.65 8.18
N ASN A 108 33.16 -34.90 7.08
CA ASN A 108 34.32 -34.90 6.19
C ASN A 108 34.69 -33.47 5.81
N LEU A 109 35.89 -33.03 6.22
CA LEU A 109 36.37 -31.67 6.02
C LEU A 109 36.43 -31.27 4.55
N GLU A 110 36.92 -32.15 3.67
CA GLU A 110 37.06 -31.86 2.23
C GLU A 110 35.69 -31.77 1.55
N GLN A 111 34.74 -32.63 1.92
CA GLN A 111 33.35 -32.50 1.48
C GLN A 111 32.72 -31.20 1.98
N MET A 112 32.97 -30.80 3.23
CA MET A 112 32.44 -29.55 3.77
C MET A 112 33.00 -28.33 3.04
N LYS A 113 34.30 -28.32 2.70
CA LYS A 113 34.91 -27.27 1.86
C LYS A 113 34.26 -27.18 0.48
N LEU A 114 33.95 -28.33 -0.15
CA LEU A 114 33.31 -28.40 -1.46
C LEU A 114 31.83 -27.97 -1.43
N VAL A 115 31.05 -28.48 -0.48
CA VAL A 115 29.59 -28.27 -0.42
C VAL A 115 29.24 -26.85 0.02
N THR A 116 30.04 -26.24 0.89
CA THR A 116 29.85 -24.83 1.30
C THR A 116 30.25 -23.83 0.22
N ARG A 117 30.73 -24.29 -0.95
CA ARG A 117 31.20 -23.47 -2.07
C ARG A 117 32.08 -22.33 -1.57
N LEU A 118 33.11 -22.65 -0.78
CA LEU A 118 34.13 -21.67 -0.41
C LEU A 118 34.65 -21.06 -1.72
N THR A 119 34.17 -19.86 -2.04
CA THR A 119 34.70 -19.12 -3.16
C THR A 119 36.13 -18.82 -2.77
N ASN A 120 37.07 -19.00 -3.70
CA ASN A 120 38.44 -18.52 -3.53
C ASN A 120 38.41 -16.99 -3.54
N SER A 121 37.79 -16.42 -2.52
CA SER A 121 37.61 -15.00 -2.32
C SER A 121 38.99 -14.46 -2.01
N THR A 122 39.50 -13.65 -2.95
CA THR A 122 40.72 -12.88 -2.77
C THR A 122 40.47 -11.65 -1.89
N ASN A 123 39.24 -11.45 -1.41
CA ASN A 123 38.91 -10.35 -0.52
C ASN A 123 39.68 -10.49 0.78
N LYS A 124 40.44 -9.44 1.10
CA LYS A 124 41.11 -9.29 2.38
C LYS A 124 40.07 -9.33 3.50
N PHE A 125 40.35 -10.09 4.55
CA PHE A 125 39.58 -10.05 5.78
C PHE A 125 39.85 -8.71 6.48
N VAL A 126 38.78 -7.97 6.77
CA VAL A 126 38.79 -6.77 7.60
C VAL A 126 37.57 -6.90 8.49
N SER A 127 37.77 -6.82 9.80
CA SER A 127 36.65 -6.91 10.73
C SER A 127 35.65 -5.77 10.51
N GLU A 128 34.36 -6.06 10.67
CA GLU A 128 33.36 -5.00 10.75
C GLU A 128 33.63 -4.17 12.01
N LYS A 129 33.43 -2.86 11.91
CA LYS A 129 33.67 -1.94 13.03
C LYS A 129 32.74 -2.29 14.19
N SER A 130 33.30 -2.74 15.32
CA SER A 130 32.55 -3.07 16.53
C SER A 130 31.76 -1.87 17.06
N HIS A 131 30.56 -2.14 17.60
CA HIS A 131 29.76 -1.17 18.35
C HIS A 131 30.34 -0.85 19.75
N PHE A 132 31.30 -1.65 20.23
CA PHE A 132 31.95 -1.54 21.54
C PHE A 132 33.46 -1.56 21.34
N ASP A 133 34.09 -0.39 21.39
CA ASP A 133 35.55 -0.24 21.22
C ASP A 133 36.16 0.62 22.34
N GLU A 134 35.60 0.53 23.56
CA GLU A 134 36.11 1.15 24.80
C GLU A 134 36.53 2.63 24.65
N GLY A 135 35.87 3.39 23.78
CA GLY A 135 36.16 4.82 23.56
C GLY A 135 37.21 5.17 22.51
N GLN A 136 37.76 4.21 21.77
CA GLN A 136 38.75 4.51 20.72
C GLN A 136 38.12 5.10 19.45
N HIS A 137 36.88 4.72 19.12
CA HIS A 137 36.16 5.25 17.96
C HIS A 137 34.72 5.64 18.32
N PRO A 138 34.42 6.94 18.51
CA PRO A 138 33.04 7.38 18.74
C PRO A 138 32.18 7.05 17.53
N GLN A 139 31.07 6.33 17.75
CA GLN A 139 30.07 6.08 16.72
C GLN A 139 29.33 7.39 16.42
N LEU A 140 29.34 7.83 15.17
CA LEU A 140 28.47 8.91 14.74
C LEU A 140 27.02 8.40 14.69
N VAL A 141 26.12 9.11 15.34
CA VAL A 141 24.69 8.77 15.38
C VAL A 141 24.00 9.50 14.23
N ASP A 142 23.07 8.83 13.55
CA ASP A 142 22.30 9.40 12.44
C ASP A 142 21.34 10.49 12.93
N VAL A 143 21.81 11.73 12.94
CA VAL A 143 21.00 12.89 13.32
C VAL A 143 20.04 13.27 12.17
N PRO A 144 18.77 13.64 12.45
CA PRO A 144 17.86 14.13 11.43
C PRO A 144 18.45 15.26 10.56
N ASN A 145 18.25 15.17 9.25
CA ASN A 145 18.76 16.15 8.30
C ASN A 145 18.35 17.59 8.65
N GLY A 146 19.34 18.50 8.65
CA GLY A 146 19.14 19.93 8.90
C GLY A 146 19.32 20.38 10.35
N LYS A 147 19.67 19.47 11.26
CA LYS A 147 20.12 19.83 12.62
C LYS A 147 21.51 20.48 12.58
N VAL A 148 21.79 21.37 13.54
CA VAL A 148 23.08 22.08 13.67
C VAL A 148 24.08 21.38 14.59
N TYR A 149 23.77 20.15 15.02
CA TYR A 149 24.65 19.37 15.88
C TYR A 149 24.93 18.00 15.28
N GLU A 150 26.02 17.41 15.76
CA GLU A 150 26.39 16.02 15.57
C GLU A 150 26.40 15.34 16.94
N ILE A 151 25.99 14.09 16.98
CA ILE A 151 26.06 13.26 18.18
C ILE A 151 27.06 12.14 17.92
N GLN A 152 28.02 12.02 18.82
CA GLN A 152 28.97 10.93 18.88
C GLN A 152 28.67 10.11 20.14
N ARG A 153 28.45 8.81 19.98
CA ARG A 153 28.19 7.87 21.06
C ARG A 153 29.41 7.00 21.28
N ILE A 154 29.79 6.84 22.54
CA ILE A 154 30.78 5.88 23.00
C ILE A 154 30.08 4.97 23.99
N LEU A 155 30.00 3.68 23.69
CA LEU A 155 29.49 2.69 24.64
C LEU A 155 30.61 2.31 25.59
N THR A 156 30.44 2.58 26.88
CA THR A 156 31.38 2.21 27.94
C THR A 156 30.77 1.13 28.82
N LYS A 157 31.50 0.03 28.98
CA LYS A 157 31.19 -0.98 29.98
C LYS A 157 31.87 -0.55 31.28
N GLU A 158 31.09 -0.10 32.24
CA GLU A 158 31.63 0.14 33.58
C GLU A 158 31.62 -1.19 34.32
N ASP A 159 32.76 -1.87 34.32
CA ASP A 159 32.94 -3.08 35.12
C ASP A 159 32.90 -2.63 36.59
N THR A 160 31.75 -2.77 37.25
CA THR A 160 31.63 -2.58 38.71
C THR A 160 32.29 -3.75 39.43
N ARG A 161 33.60 -3.96 39.21
CA ARG A 161 34.44 -4.86 40.00
C ARG A 161 34.86 -4.26 41.34
N GLY A 162 34.46 -3.03 41.63
CA GLY A 162 34.61 -2.41 42.94
C GLY A 162 33.27 -2.38 43.66
N THR A 163 33.20 -3.03 44.83
CA THR A 163 32.13 -2.89 45.85
C THR A 163 30.78 -3.57 45.60
N SER A 164 30.77 -4.89 45.46
CA SER A 164 29.68 -5.71 46.03
C SER A 164 30.21 -7.06 46.55
N ILE A 165 31.11 -7.00 47.53
CA ILE A 165 31.24 -8.10 48.48
C ILE A 165 29.98 -7.99 49.35
N HIS A 166 28.86 -8.56 48.89
CA HIS A 166 27.79 -9.14 49.71
C HIS A 166 26.60 -9.54 48.83
N MET A 167 26.25 -10.82 48.96
CA MET A 167 25.06 -11.50 48.45
C MET A 167 25.17 -12.02 47.01
N GLY A 168 25.14 -13.35 46.88
CA GLY A 168 25.24 -14.11 45.64
C GLY A 168 24.03 -13.96 44.72
N MET A 169 23.84 -12.75 44.20
CA MET A 169 23.08 -12.50 42.97
C MET A 169 24.10 -12.11 41.89
N GLY A 170 23.85 -12.56 40.65
CA GLY A 170 24.76 -12.36 39.52
C GLY A 170 25.17 -10.90 39.36
N VAL A 171 26.38 -10.69 38.84
CA VAL A 171 26.90 -9.36 38.50
C VAL A 171 25.99 -8.76 37.43
N GLU A 172 25.10 -7.85 37.81
CA GLU A 172 24.39 -7.00 36.87
C GLU A 172 25.42 -6.02 36.28
N ALA A 173 25.84 -6.26 35.04
CA ALA A 173 26.66 -5.30 34.31
C ALA A 173 25.76 -4.14 33.87
N TYR A 174 25.96 -2.96 34.46
CA TYR A 174 25.32 -1.73 33.98
C TYR A 174 26.09 -1.19 32.78
N TYR A 175 25.39 -0.96 31.67
CA TYR A 175 25.97 -0.36 30.48
C TYR A 175 25.70 1.15 30.48
N TYR A 176 26.72 1.94 30.18
CA TYR A 176 26.59 3.39 30.02
C TYR A 176 26.99 3.80 28.60
N ALA A 177 26.43 4.91 28.15
CA ALA A 177 26.83 5.56 26.92
C ALA A 177 27.37 6.96 27.24
N ASP A 178 28.62 7.21 26.90
CA ASP A 178 29.19 8.55 26.89
C ASP A 178 28.83 9.23 25.57
N ILE A 179 28.03 10.28 25.67
CA ILE A 179 27.43 11.01 24.54
C ILE A 179 28.15 12.34 24.39
N ASN A 180 28.87 12.50 23.29
CA ASN A 180 29.52 13.73 22.87
C ASN A 180 28.60 14.47 21.89
N ILE A 181 28.00 15.57 22.34
CA ILE A 181 27.19 16.46 21.51
C ILE A 181 28.08 17.59 21.01
N ILE A 182 28.17 17.75 19.69
CA ILE A 182 28.98 18.76 19.03
C ILE A 182 28.04 19.70 18.27
N VAL A 183 27.87 20.93 18.75
CA VAL A 183 27.02 21.94 18.12
C VAL A 183 27.87 22.86 17.27
N LYS A 184 27.53 22.99 15.98
CA LYS A 184 28.22 23.83 15.00
C LYS A 184 27.35 25.04 14.65
N LEU A 185 27.66 26.19 15.24
CA LEU A 185 26.99 27.46 14.93
C LEU A 185 27.92 28.38 14.14
N PRO A 186 27.40 29.40 13.43
CA PRO A 186 28.23 30.42 12.79
C PRO A 186 29.19 31.14 13.75
N SER A 187 28.83 31.20 15.04
CA SER A 187 29.65 31.78 16.11
C SER A 187 30.79 30.88 16.59
N GLY A 188 30.86 29.62 16.12
CA GLY A 188 31.86 28.64 16.53
C GLY A 188 31.27 27.28 16.91
N THR A 189 32.16 26.36 17.27
CA THR A 189 31.82 24.99 17.69
C THR A 189 31.80 24.88 19.21
N SER A 190 30.75 24.29 19.77
CA SER A 190 30.64 23.99 21.21
C SER A 190 30.43 22.50 21.43
N LYS A 191 31.01 21.95 22.50
CA LYS A 191 30.93 20.52 22.82
C LYS A 191 30.39 20.31 24.24
N LYS A 192 29.57 19.29 24.42
CA LYS A 192 29.10 18.81 25.73
C LYS A 192 29.17 17.30 25.78
N ASN A 193 29.76 16.77 26.83
CA ASN A 193 29.74 15.34 27.12
C ASN A 193 28.66 15.06 28.17
N ILE A 194 27.90 13.98 27.98
CA ILE A 194 26.84 13.54 28.88
C ILE A 194 26.93 12.02 28.99
N LYS A 195 26.89 11.49 30.22
CA LYS A 195 26.82 10.05 30.47
C LYS A 195 25.34 9.64 30.63
N LEU A 196 24.86 8.73 29.79
CA LEU A 196 23.50 8.19 29.84
C LEU A 196 23.54 6.71 30.23
N PHE A 197 22.55 6.29 31.02
CA PHE A 197 22.36 4.89 31.37
C PHE A 197 21.70 4.14 30.22
N ILE A 198 22.17 2.92 29.93
CA ILE A 198 21.58 2.06 28.90
C ILE A 198 20.71 1.04 29.62
N ASP A 199 19.41 1.27 29.59
CA ASP A 199 18.41 0.23 29.87
C ASP A 199 18.28 -0.68 28.62
N ASP A 200 17.65 -1.85 28.74
CA ASP A 200 17.54 -2.86 27.68
C ASP A 200 16.90 -2.34 26.36
N ASP A 201 16.30 -1.14 26.37
CA ASP A 201 15.72 -0.48 25.20
C ASP A 201 16.61 0.62 24.60
N LEU A 202 17.36 0.26 23.55
CA LEU A 202 18.17 1.20 22.76
C LEU A 202 17.38 2.38 22.18
N LYS A 203 16.05 2.24 21.95
CA LYS A 203 15.23 3.35 21.45
C LYS A 203 15.03 4.44 22.50
N TYR A 204 15.01 4.06 23.77
CA TYR A 204 14.92 5.01 24.87
C TYR A 204 16.19 5.87 24.93
N LEU A 205 17.36 5.23 24.81
CA LEU A 205 18.65 5.91 24.77
C LEU A 205 18.74 6.92 23.62
N GLU A 206 18.33 6.54 22.40
CA GLU A 206 18.32 7.45 21.25
C GLU A 206 17.45 8.70 21.50
N LYS A 207 16.26 8.50 22.07
CA LYS A 207 15.35 9.60 22.39
C LYS A 207 15.97 10.56 23.40
N GLU A 208 16.59 10.06 24.46
CA GLU A 208 17.27 10.90 25.46
C GLU A 208 18.46 11.66 24.86
N MET A 209 19.24 11.00 23.99
CA MET A 209 20.37 11.63 23.27
C MET A 209 19.91 12.83 22.44
N TYR A 210 18.83 12.68 21.65
CA TYR A 210 18.29 13.78 20.84
C TYR A 210 17.73 14.91 21.71
N GLN A 211 17.02 14.59 22.80
CA GLN A 211 16.49 15.60 23.71
C GLN A 211 17.60 16.40 24.40
N ALA A 212 18.66 15.73 24.84
CA ALA A 212 19.81 16.38 25.45
C ALA A 212 20.57 17.28 24.45
N ALA A 213 20.72 16.83 23.21
CA ALA A 213 21.33 17.62 22.13
C ALA A 213 20.49 18.84 21.74
N ASP A 214 19.18 18.67 21.61
CA ASP A 214 18.23 19.75 21.34
C ASP A 214 18.26 20.80 22.47
N HIS A 215 18.22 20.36 23.73
CA HIS A 215 18.29 21.26 24.89
C HIS A 215 19.61 22.03 24.95
N PHE A 216 20.75 21.36 24.80
CA PHE A 216 22.07 22.01 24.83
C PHE A 216 22.22 23.03 23.69
N THR A 217 21.75 22.68 22.50
CA THR A 217 21.77 23.58 21.34
C THR A 217 20.90 24.81 21.58
N ALA A 218 19.69 24.62 22.09
CA ALA A 218 18.79 25.72 22.41
C ALA A 218 19.37 26.64 23.50
N GLU A 219 20.01 26.08 24.53
CA GLU A 219 20.65 26.84 25.60
C GLU A 219 21.76 27.77 25.08
N LEU A 220 22.61 27.26 24.17
CA LEU A 220 23.66 28.06 23.54
C LEU A 220 23.07 29.23 22.73
N ILE A 221 22.08 28.94 21.88
CA ILE A 221 21.46 29.93 21.00
C ILE A 221 20.72 30.99 21.82
N LEU A 222 19.88 30.58 22.75
CA LEU A 222 19.10 31.49 23.59
C LEU A 222 20.00 32.36 24.47
N THR A 223 21.10 31.81 25.00
CA THR A 223 22.09 32.60 25.75
C THR A 223 22.71 33.71 24.88
N ASN A 224 23.03 33.40 23.63
CA ASN A 224 23.55 34.39 22.69
C ASN A 224 22.50 35.45 22.33
N MET A 225 21.23 35.06 22.21
CA MET A 225 20.12 36.00 21.97
C MET A 225 19.89 36.93 23.17
N VAL A 226 20.01 36.45 24.41
CA VAL A 226 19.97 37.32 25.62
C VAL A 226 21.13 38.30 25.62
N LYS A 227 22.36 37.82 25.38
CA LYS A 227 23.56 38.69 25.29
C LYS A 227 23.39 39.78 24.23
N SER A 228 22.70 39.45 23.13
CA SER A 228 22.38 40.37 22.04
C SER A 228 21.14 41.24 22.30
N LYS A 229 20.54 41.16 23.49
CA LYS A 229 19.32 41.89 23.90
C LYS A 229 18.09 41.63 23.01
N LEU A 230 18.03 40.46 22.37
CA LEU A 230 16.88 40.05 21.54
C LEU A 230 15.76 39.40 22.37
N LEU A 231 16.07 38.88 23.55
CA LEU A 231 15.11 38.32 24.50
C LEU A 231 15.61 38.48 25.95
N SER A 232 14.69 38.38 26.91
CA SER A 232 14.98 38.48 28.34
C SER A 232 15.37 37.14 28.98
N GLU A 233 16.10 37.16 30.09
CA GLU A 233 16.42 35.93 30.86
C GLU A 233 15.16 35.16 31.29
N LYS A 234 14.04 35.86 31.53
CA LYS A 234 12.75 35.23 31.83
C LYS A 234 12.23 34.43 30.64
N GLU A 235 12.23 35.02 29.44
CA GLU A 235 11.81 34.34 28.21
C GLU A 235 12.74 33.17 27.87
N LYS A 236 14.06 33.31 28.06
CA LYS A 236 15.02 32.21 27.90
C LYS A 236 14.63 31.00 28.75
N LYS A 237 14.38 31.20 30.04
CA LYS A 237 13.99 30.11 30.95
C LYS A 237 12.68 29.45 30.52
N GLN A 238 11.71 30.23 30.07
CA GLN A 238 10.43 29.69 29.57
C GLN A 238 10.62 28.83 28.32
N LEU A 239 11.43 29.29 27.35
CA LEU A 239 11.72 28.55 26.12
C LEU A 239 12.51 27.26 26.38
N LEU A 240 13.48 27.28 27.31
CA LEU A 240 14.24 26.07 27.66
C LEU A 240 13.37 25.00 28.29
N ASN A 241 12.37 25.41 29.08
CA ASN A 241 11.41 24.49 29.68
C ASN A 241 10.32 24.03 28.70
N HIS A 242 10.29 24.55 27.47
CA HIS A 242 9.30 24.21 26.46
C HIS A 242 9.90 23.25 25.41
N PRO A 243 9.53 21.95 25.39
CA PRO A 243 10.15 20.97 24.49
C PRO A 243 10.03 21.34 23.00
N ALA A 244 8.95 22.05 22.61
CA ALA A 244 8.80 22.60 21.26
C ALA A 244 9.97 23.49 20.86
N ALA A 245 10.29 24.43 21.74
CA ALA A 245 11.19 25.51 21.46
C ALA A 245 12.62 24.96 21.42
N THR A 246 12.97 24.02 22.30
CA THR A 246 14.31 23.42 22.30
C THR A 246 14.63 22.69 21.00
N ALA A 247 13.72 21.83 20.53
CA ALA A 247 13.86 21.14 19.25
C ALA A 247 13.84 22.09 18.04
N PHE A 248 13.07 23.18 18.13
CA PHE A 248 13.00 24.21 17.09
C PHE A 248 14.35 24.90 16.84
N PHE A 249 15.05 25.27 17.92
CA PHE A 249 16.32 26.00 17.82
C PHE A 249 17.45 25.15 17.26
N SER A 250 17.35 23.83 17.31
CA SER A 250 18.40 22.96 16.78
C SER A 250 18.35 22.73 15.27
N PHE A 251 17.31 23.21 14.57
CA PHE A 251 17.26 23.17 13.11
C PHE A 251 17.78 24.45 12.45
N TYR A 252 18.67 24.28 11.45
CA TYR A 252 19.24 25.39 10.68
C TYR A 252 18.17 26.22 9.96
N PHE A 253 17.15 25.55 9.41
CA PHE A 253 16.04 26.20 8.72
C PHE A 253 15.35 27.25 9.59
N TYR A 254 15.02 26.89 10.83
CA TYR A 254 14.31 27.78 11.74
C TYR A 254 15.17 28.91 12.29
N GLN A 255 16.47 28.68 12.50
CA GLN A 255 17.42 29.75 12.82
C GLN A 255 17.43 30.83 11.74
N SER A 256 17.40 30.43 10.46
CA SER A 256 17.31 31.38 9.34
C SER A 256 16.00 32.18 9.34
N MET A 257 14.88 31.59 9.77
CA MET A 257 13.60 32.29 9.87
C MET A 257 13.61 33.34 10.98
N PHE A 258 14.28 33.06 12.10
CA PHE A 258 14.48 34.01 13.18
C PHE A 258 15.37 35.19 12.78
N ALA A 259 16.52 34.91 12.16
CA ALA A 259 17.43 35.94 11.68
C ALA A 259 16.73 36.92 10.71
N ASN A 260 15.83 36.39 9.88
CA ASN A 260 15.03 37.17 8.93
C ASN A 260 13.73 37.75 9.52
N LYS A 261 13.52 37.69 10.85
CA LYS A 261 12.34 38.20 11.57
C LYS A 261 11.00 37.67 11.05
N LYS A 262 10.96 36.47 10.44
CA LYS A 262 9.73 35.84 9.94
C LYS A 262 8.89 35.19 11.04
N ILE A 263 9.54 34.83 12.15
CA ILE A 263 8.93 34.23 13.35
C ILE A 263 9.41 35.04 14.55
N SER A 264 8.50 35.39 15.46
CA SER A 264 8.84 36.05 16.72
C SER A 264 9.02 35.02 17.83
N VAL A 265 9.89 35.31 18.79
CA VAL A 265 10.15 34.43 19.93
C VAL A 265 8.88 34.22 20.78
N LYS A 266 8.07 35.27 20.93
CA LYS A 266 6.79 35.20 21.65
C LYS A 266 5.82 34.18 21.06
N LYS A 267 5.75 34.08 19.73
CA LYS A 267 4.90 33.08 19.06
C LYS A 267 5.26 31.65 19.46
N LEU A 268 6.54 31.34 19.69
CA LEU A 268 6.94 29.99 20.11
C LEU A 268 6.43 29.62 21.51
N LEU A 269 6.33 30.59 22.41
CA LEU A 269 5.83 30.38 23.78
C LEU A 269 4.31 30.13 23.81
N GLU A 270 3.61 30.54 22.78
CA GLU A 270 2.16 30.39 22.64
C GLU A 270 1.77 29.07 21.93
N LEU A 271 2.75 28.30 21.44
CA LEU A 271 2.48 27.07 20.71
C LEU A 271 2.03 25.95 21.66
N PRO A 272 0.94 25.22 21.34
CA PRO A 272 0.57 24.05 22.10
C PRO A 272 1.59 22.91 21.90
N ASN A 273 1.68 21.99 22.87
CA ASN A 273 2.56 20.82 22.76
C ASN A 273 2.28 19.94 21.53
N SER A 274 1.02 19.91 21.05
CA SER A 274 0.66 19.18 19.83
C SER A 274 1.29 19.78 18.55
N ALA A 275 1.66 21.07 18.55
CA ALA A 275 2.33 21.70 17.42
C ALA A 275 3.79 21.25 17.25
N ILE A 276 4.38 20.67 18.30
CA ILE A 276 5.78 20.23 18.34
C ILE A 276 6.06 19.20 17.25
N GLU A 277 5.19 18.18 17.19
CA GLU A 277 5.33 17.09 16.24
C GLU A 277 5.21 17.57 14.80
N ASN A 278 4.35 18.56 14.56
CA ASN A 278 4.18 19.14 13.24
C ASN A 278 5.37 20.00 12.83
N ILE A 279 5.86 20.87 13.70
CA ILE A 279 6.94 21.80 13.35
C ILE A 279 8.28 21.05 13.21
N ASN A 280 8.52 20.00 13.99
CA ASN A 280 9.74 19.21 13.88
C ASN A 280 9.68 18.14 12.77
N ASP A 281 8.55 17.99 12.08
CA ASP A 281 8.41 17.04 11.00
C ASP A 281 9.06 17.53 9.70
N SER A 282 9.80 16.64 9.05
CA SER A 282 10.58 16.95 7.85
C SER A 282 9.72 17.38 6.66
N LEU A 283 8.53 16.80 6.48
CA LEU A 283 7.60 17.20 5.44
C LEU A 283 7.06 18.60 5.73
N CYS A 284 6.68 18.87 6.98
CA CYS A 284 6.16 20.17 7.40
C CYS A 284 7.19 21.28 7.21
N MET A 285 8.45 21.03 7.58
CA MET A 285 9.58 21.92 7.29
C MET A 285 9.73 22.15 5.78
N SER A 286 9.64 21.10 4.96
CA SER A 286 9.72 21.19 3.49
C SER A 286 8.61 22.06 2.91
N LEU A 287 7.36 21.88 3.35
CA LEU A 287 6.20 22.67 2.89
C LEU A 287 6.38 24.18 3.14
N VAL A 288 6.92 24.57 4.31
CA VAL A 288 7.21 25.98 4.61
C VAL A 288 8.41 26.47 3.80
N LYS A 289 9.47 25.66 3.67
CA LYS A 289 10.68 25.99 2.92
C LYS A 289 10.38 26.25 1.43
N ASP A 290 9.55 25.40 0.83
CA ASP A 290 9.10 25.48 -0.55
C ASP A 290 8.03 26.56 -0.79
N LYS A 291 7.67 27.33 0.26
CA LYS A 291 6.66 28.39 0.24
C LYS A 291 5.27 27.89 -0.20
N ILE A 292 4.96 26.61 0.06
CA ILE A 292 3.64 26.02 -0.18
C ILE A 292 2.65 26.52 0.89
N CYS A 293 3.11 26.61 2.14
CA CYS A 293 2.32 27.12 3.25
C CYS A 293 3.09 28.14 4.10
N LYS A 294 2.37 28.91 4.89
CA LYS A 294 2.93 29.78 5.94
C LYS A 294 3.22 28.96 7.20
N PHE A 295 4.15 29.45 8.02
CA PHE A 295 4.47 28.86 9.31
C PHE A 295 3.23 28.70 10.20
N ASP A 296 2.42 29.76 10.34
CA ASP A 296 1.24 29.73 11.20
C ASP A 296 0.20 28.67 10.78
N GLN A 297 0.23 28.22 9.52
CA GLN A 297 -0.67 27.17 9.02
C GLN A 297 -0.17 25.76 9.37
N ILE A 298 1.16 25.53 9.37
CA ILE A 298 1.72 24.20 9.62
C ILE A 298 1.60 23.80 11.10
N VAL A 299 1.55 24.78 11.99
CA VAL A 299 1.34 24.59 13.44
C VAL A 299 0.10 23.73 13.71
N TYR A 300 -0.97 23.96 12.96
CA TYR A 300 -2.28 23.34 13.17
C TYR A 300 -2.64 22.32 12.09
N ILE A 301 -1.66 21.79 11.34
CA ILE A 301 -1.94 20.75 10.36
C ILE A 301 -2.44 19.48 11.07
N SER A 302 -3.58 18.95 10.60
CA SER A 302 -4.12 17.71 11.14
C SER A 302 -3.29 16.50 10.67
N PRO A 303 -3.30 15.37 11.42
CA PRO A 303 -2.64 14.15 10.97
C PRO A 303 -3.12 13.65 9.59
N LEU A 304 -4.40 13.83 9.26
CA LEU A 304 -4.97 13.47 7.96
C LEU A 304 -4.48 14.38 6.84
N ALA A 305 -4.45 15.68 7.07
CA ALA A 305 -3.89 16.65 6.13
C ALA A 305 -2.41 16.38 5.86
N LYS A 306 -1.66 16.00 6.90
CA LYS A 306 -0.26 15.59 6.80
C LYS A 306 -0.09 14.35 5.92
N LYS A 307 -0.92 13.31 6.10
CA LYS A 307 -0.93 12.11 5.23
C LYS A 307 -1.23 12.46 3.76
N ILE A 308 -2.16 13.38 3.52
CA ILE A 308 -2.44 13.86 2.15
C ILE A 308 -1.22 14.57 1.57
N CYS A 309 -0.54 15.42 2.35
CA CYS A 309 0.68 16.10 1.91
C CYS A 309 1.85 15.14 1.64
N GLN A 310 1.88 13.96 2.28
CA GLN A 310 2.88 12.91 2.00
C GLN A 310 2.66 12.25 0.64
N HIS A 311 1.43 12.28 0.13
CA HIS A 311 1.11 11.68 -1.16
C HIS A 311 1.68 12.52 -2.31
N HIS A 312 2.56 11.92 -3.12
CA HIS A 312 3.31 12.60 -4.18
C HIS A 312 2.45 13.43 -5.14
N LEU A 313 1.26 12.93 -5.52
CA LEU A 313 0.33 13.65 -6.39
C LEU A 313 -0.16 14.96 -5.77
N TYR A 314 -0.61 14.92 -4.51
CA TYR A 314 -1.12 16.10 -3.81
C TYR A 314 0.01 17.09 -3.52
N PHE A 315 1.18 16.60 -3.12
CA PHE A 315 2.35 17.46 -2.95
C PHE A 315 2.69 18.23 -4.23
N THR A 316 2.65 17.57 -5.39
CA THR A 316 2.89 18.20 -6.69
C THR A 316 1.84 19.28 -7.01
N GLN A 317 0.57 18.97 -6.76
CA GLN A 317 -0.53 19.93 -6.98
C GLN A 317 -0.46 21.14 -6.05
N LEU A 318 -0.06 20.95 -4.79
CA LEU A 318 0.21 22.04 -3.84
C LEU A 318 1.38 22.90 -4.30
N LYS A 319 2.49 22.29 -4.74
CA LYS A 319 3.66 23.00 -5.24
C LYS A 319 3.34 23.86 -6.48
N ASN A 320 2.50 23.34 -7.37
CA ASN A 320 2.02 24.05 -8.55
C ASN A 320 0.90 25.07 -8.25
N LYS A 321 0.47 25.19 -6.99
CA LYS A 321 -0.61 26.07 -6.52
C LYS A 321 -1.99 25.78 -7.14
N ASN A 322 -2.19 24.58 -7.67
CA ASN A 322 -3.50 24.12 -8.14
C ASN A 322 -4.44 23.80 -6.97
N ILE A 323 -3.87 23.43 -5.82
CA ILE A 323 -4.60 23.22 -4.56
C ILE A 323 -4.12 24.27 -3.56
N LYS A 324 -5.07 24.91 -2.87
CA LYS A 324 -4.75 25.81 -1.76
C LYS A 324 -4.47 24.97 -0.50
N PHE A 325 -3.35 25.24 0.17
CA PHE A 325 -3.02 24.54 1.42
C PHE A 325 -4.11 24.66 2.50
N ASN A 326 -4.80 25.81 2.57
CA ASN A 326 -5.91 26.01 3.51
C ASN A 326 -7.04 24.99 3.35
N SER A 327 -7.28 24.50 2.12
CA SER A 327 -8.30 23.49 1.85
C SER A 327 -7.99 22.15 2.53
N LEU A 328 -6.75 21.93 2.99
CA LEU A 328 -6.33 20.70 3.67
C LEU A 328 -6.57 20.73 5.18
N LEU A 329 -6.60 21.91 5.79
CA LEU A 329 -6.56 22.05 7.26
C LEU A 329 -7.80 21.49 7.95
N SER A 330 -8.95 21.48 7.27
CA SER A 330 -10.24 21.07 7.81
C SER A 330 -10.71 19.69 7.33
N ILE A 331 -9.80 18.86 6.80
CA ILE A 331 -10.17 17.54 6.28
C ILE A 331 -10.55 16.60 7.43
N ASN A 332 -11.74 16.03 7.32
CA ASN A 332 -12.23 14.99 8.22
C ASN A 332 -11.92 13.58 7.68
N GLU A 333 -12.24 12.54 8.47
CA GLU A 333 -11.94 11.15 8.15
C GLU A 333 -12.66 10.66 6.88
N ASP A 334 -13.91 11.07 6.67
CA ASP A 334 -14.72 10.67 5.52
C ASP A 334 -14.18 11.26 4.21
N GLN A 335 -13.84 12.55 4.22
CA GLN A 335 -13.20 13.23 3.11
C GLN A 335 -11.83 12.62 2.81
N TYR A 336 -11.04 12.33 3.85
CA TYR A 336 -9.74 11.66 3.70
C TYR A 336 -9.90 10.32 2.97
N ARG A 337 -10.87 9.48 3.36
CA ARG A 337 -11.14 8.17 2.73
C ARG A 337 -11.45 8.26 1.25
N ILE A 338 -12.06 9.34 0.78
CA ILE A 338 -12.33 9.59 -0.64
C ILE A 338 -11.08 10.11 -1.35
N LEU A 339 -10.38 11.09 -0.77
CA LEU A 339 -9.21 11.72 -1.40
C LEU A 339 -8.06 10.74 -1.61
N VAL A 340 -7.86 9.77 -0.72
CA VAL A 340 -6.80 8.76 -0.89
C VAL A 340 -7.10 7.73 -1.97
N LEU A 341 -8.28 7.75 -2.60
CA LEU A 341 -8.60 6.81 -3.66
C LEU A 341 -7.74 7.12 -4.91
N PRO A 342 -7.11 6.09 -5.53
CA PRO A 342 -6.29 6.29 -6.73
C PRO A 342 -7.02 6.99 -7.86
N LEU A 343 -8.29 6.65 -8.10
CA LEU A 343 -9.10 7.29 -9.13
C LEU A 343 -9.28 8.79 -8.86
N ILE A 344 -9.66 9.18 -7.64
CA ILE A 344 -9.89 10.57 -7.25
C ILE A 344 -8.62 11.40 -7.39
N SER A 345 -7.51 10.89 -6.86
CA SER A 345 -6.21 11.58 -6.97
C SER A 345 -5.75 11.75 -8.43
N GLN A 346 -6.02 10.78 -9.31
CA GLN A 346 -5.75 10.89 -10.74
C GLN A 346 -6.66 11.89 -11.45
N LEU A 347 -7.96 11.94 -11.11
CA LEU A 347 -8.89 12.90 -11.68
C LEU A 347 -8.51 14.33 -11.29
N ILE A 348 -8.08 14.55 -10.05
CA ILE A 348 -7.55 15.85 -9.59
C ILE A 348 -6.28 16.20 -10.36
N LEU A 349 -5.34 15.26 -10.49
CA LEU A 349 -4.09 15.46 -11.23
C LEU A 349 -4.33 15.89 -12.69
N LYS A 350 -5.33 15.29 -13.34
CA LYS A 350 -5.74 15.57 -14.72
C LYS A 350 -6.68 16.78 -14.84
N ASN A 351 -6.92 17.52 -13.76
CA ASN A 351 -7.88 18.63 -13.68
C ASN A 351 -9.29 18.27 -14.19
N LYS A 352 -9.71 17.00 -14.03
CA LYS A 352 -11.07 16.54 -14.36
C LYS A 352 -12.07 16.87 -13.25
N ILE A 353 -11.59 16.90 -12.00
CA ILE A 353 -12.30 17.40 -10.82
C ILE A 353 -11.39 18.39 -10.08
N SER A 354 -11.97 19.40 -9.44
CA SER A 354 -11.21 20.20 -8.49
C SER A 354 -11.07 19.47 -7.14
N PHE A 355 -10.10 19.89 -6.35
CA PHE A 355 -9.92 19.38 -5.00
C PHE A 355 -11.13 19.71 -4.11
N GLU A 356 -11.68 20.92 -4.26
CA GLU A 356 -12.86 21.38 -3.53
C GLU A 356 -14.11 20.58 -3.87
N GLN A 357 -14.28 20.16 -5.13
CA GLN A 357 -15.38 19.27 -5.53
C GLN A 357 -15.22 17.88 -4.90
N ALA A 358 -13.99 17.34 -4.89
CA ALA A 358 -13.74 16.03 -4.29
C ALA A 358 -14.04 15.99 -2.78
N LEU A 359 -13.92 17.12 -2.08
CA LEU A 359 -14.28 17.25 -0.66
C LEU A 359 -15.79 17.15 -0.38
N LEU A 360 -16.63 17.35 -1.39
CA LEU A 360 -18.09 17.29 -1.28
C LEU A 360 -18.63 15.87 -1.45
N PHE A 361 -17.82 14.92 -1.92
CA PHE A 361 -18.27 13.55 -2.13
C PHE A 361 -18.58 12.84 -0.81
N PRO A 362 -19.78 12.29 -0.66
CA PRO A 362 -20.11 11.43 0.47
C PRO A 362 -19.26 10.16 0.51
N VAL A 363 -18.96 9.66 1.71
CA VAL A 363 -18.06 8.52 1.92
C VAL A 363 -18.55 7.23 1.27
N TYR A 364 -19.87 7.03 1.17
CA TYR A 364 -20.46 5.82 0.56
C TYR A 364 -20.17 5.74 -0.95
N LEU A 365 -19.90 6.85 -1.65
CA LEU A 365 -19.51 6.83 -3.07
C LEU A 365 -18.18 6.11 -3.31
N ARG A 366 -17.42 5.85 -2.26
CA ARG A 366 -16.21 5.01 -2.31
C ARG A 366 -16.48 3.67 -3.00
N SER A 367 -17.65 3.05 -2.80
CA SER A 367 -17.96 1.77 -3.47
C SER A 367 -17.98 1.92 -4.98
N LEU A 368 -18.55 3.01 -5.50
CA LEU A 368 -18.58 3.30 -6.95
C LEU A 368 -17.21 3.65 -7.50
N PHE A 369 -16.43 4.49 -6.80
CA PHE A 369 -15.08 4.87 -7.26
C PHE A 369 -14.10 3.69 -7.26
N CYS A 370 -14.28 2.72 -6.36
CA CYS A 370 -13.49 1.50 -6.33
C CYS A 370 -14.00 0.42 -7.30
N HIS A 371 -15.21 0.55 -7.82
CA HIS A 371 -15.82 -0.46 -8.68
C HIS A 371 -15.21 -0.40 -10.09
N GLY A 372 -14.55 -1.50 -10.50
CA GLY A 372 -13.79 -1.57 -11.76
C GLY A 372 -14.61 -1.18 -13.00
N GLY A 373 -15.90 -1.51 -13.01
CA GLY A 373 -16.81 -1.16 -14.11
C GLY A 373 -16.97 0.34 -14.35
N TYR A 374 -16.72 1.22 -13.37
CA TYR A 374 -16.89 2.67 -13.53
C TYR A 374 -15.57 3.41 -13.82
N GLN A 375 -14.42 2.75 -13.77
CA GLN A 375 -13.12 3.41 -13.96
C GLN A 375 -13.02 4.11 -15.32
N THR A 376 -13.45 3.42 -16.39
CA THR A 376 -13.47 3.94 -17.76
C THR A 376 -14.43 5.11 -17.90
N TYR A 377 -15.63 4.99 -17.30
CA TYR A 377 -16.64 6.05 -17.30
C TYR A 377 -16.08 7.36 -16.71
N PHE A 378 -15.55 7.29 -15.48
CA PHE A 378 -15.02 8.47 -14.78
C PHE A 378 -13.79 9.07 -15.46
N THR A 379 -12.98 8.26 -16.14
CA THR A 379 -11.75 8.74 -16.79
C THR A 379 -12.03 9.41 -18.14
N ASN A 380 -13.00 8.88 -18.90
CA ASN A 380 -13.20 9.25 -20.30
C ASN A 380 -14.34 10.26 -20.53
N GLN A 381 -15.37 10.26 -19.70
CA GLN A 381 -16.54 11.12 -19.90
C GLN A 381 -16.43 12.44 -19.12
N HIS A 382 -17.08 13.49 -19.63
CA HIS A 382 -17.33 14.71 -18.85
C HIS A 382 -18.46 14.43 -17.86
N SER A 383 -18.10 13.90 -16.68
CA SER A 383 -19.06 13.64 -15.62
C SER A 383 -19.52 14.93 -14.95
N ASP A 384 -20.80 15.03 -14.64
CA ASP A 384 -21.33 16.04 -13.72
C ASP A 384 -21.03 15.61 -12.27
N TRP A 385 -19.92 16.12 -11.75
CA TRP A 385 -19.45 15.79 -10.41
C TRP A 385 -20.35 16.34 -9.31
N ASN A 386 -21.04 17.45 -9.55
CA ASN A 386 -21.96 18.01 -8.57
C ASN A 386 -23.21 17.13 -8.45
N GLY A 387 -23.75 16.66 -9.58
CA GLY A 387 -24.81 15.66 -9.60
C GLY A 387 -24.39 14.35 -8.90
N LEU A 388 -23.17 13.88 -9.14
CA LEU A 388 -22.64 12.68 -8.49
C LEU A 388 -22.58 12.83 -6.95
N ALA A 389 -22.25 14.02 -6.43
CA ALA A 389 -22.18 14.28 -5.00
C ALA A 389 -23.56 14.21 -4.30
N ASN A 390 -24.66 14.29 -5.06
CA ASN A 390 -26.03 14.25 -4.54
C ASN A 390 -26.64 12.84 -4.52
N ILE A 391 -25.96 11.84 -5.10
CA ILE A 391 -26.43 10.45 -5.10
C ILE A 391 -26.61 9.97 -3.66
N THR A 392 -27.76 9.38 -3.34
CA THR A 392 -28.03 8.86 -1.99
C THR A 392 -27.30 7.54 -1.73
N GLU A 393 -27.15 7.16 -0.46
CA GLU A 393 -26.51 5.89 -0.09
C GLU A 393 -27.25 4.68 -0.71
N GLU A 394 -28.58 4.71 -0.72
CA GLU A 394 -29.40 3.64 -1.30
C GLU A 394 -29.20 3.51 -2.82
N GLN A 395 -29.16 4.64 -3.55
CA GLN A 395 -28.85 4.65 -4.98
C GLN A 395 -27.44 4.11 -5.23
N CYS A 396 -26.47 4.50 -4.41
CA CYS A 396 -25.08 4.06 -4.50
C CYS A 396 -24.95 2.53 -4.34
N GLN A 397 -25.69 1.93 -3.41
CA GLN A 397 -25.73 0.48 -3.22
C GLN A 397 -26.24 -0.25 -4.47
N VAL A 398 -27.32 0.25 -5.10
CA VAL A 398 -27.87 -0.32 -6.34
C VAL A 398 -26.88 -0.21 -7.50
N LEU A 399 -26.25 0.96 -7.64
CA LEU A 399 -25.29 1.24 -8.70
C LEU A 399 -23.98 0.44 -8.59
N SER A 400 -23.66 -0.08 -7.41
CA SER A 400 -22.43 -0.85 -7.14
C SER A 400 -22.42 -2.26 -7.76
N ASN A 401 -23.33 -2.57 -8.67
CA ASN A 401 -23.42 -3.84 -9.40
C ASN A 401 -22.81 -3.71 -10.81
N ASN A 402 -22.08 -4.74 -11.27
CA ASN A 402 -21.52 -4.87 -12.62
C ASN A 402 -22.53 -4.59 -13.74
N LEU A 403 -23.79 -5.01 -13.58
CA LEU A 403 -24.84 -4.77 -14.57
C LEU A 403 -25.19 -3.29 -14.69
N MET A 404 -25.32 -2.59 -13.56
CA MET A 404 -25.57 -1.15 -13.55
C MET A 404 -24.38 -0.38 -14.14
N ALA A 405 -23.15 -0.80 -13.82
CA ALA A 405 -21.96 -0.23 -14.42
C ALA A 405 -21.94 -0.40 -15.95
N ALA A 406 -22.38 -1.55 -16.47
CA ALA A 406 -22.51 -1.77 -17.91
C ALA A 406 -23.55 -0.82 -18.53
N LEU A 407 -24.73 -0.69 -17.93
CA LEU A 407 -25.80 0.23 -18.38
C LEU A 407 -25.35 1.70 -18.39
N VAL A 408 -24.55 2.11 -17.41
CA VAL A 408 -23.98 3.46 -17.35
C VAL A 408 -22.93 3.67 -18.43
N ASN A 409 -22.03 2.69 -18.66
CA ASN A 409 -20.99 2.79 -19.67
C ASN A 409 -21.53 2.89 -21.10
N ILE A 410 -22.64 2.21 -21.41
CA ILE A 410 -23.31 2.32 -22.72
C ILE A 410 -24.24 3.54 -22.81
N GLY A 411 -24.33 4.37 -21.76
CA GLY A 411 -25.08 5.62 -21.75
C GLY A 411 -26.58 5.48 -21.54
N MET A 412 -27.09 4.27 -21.25
CA MET A 412 -28.51 4.02 -20.96
C MET A 412 -28.95 4.63 -19.63
N ILE A 413 -28.05 4.66 -18.64
CA ILE A 413 -28.29 5.32 -17.36
C ILE A 413 -27.29 6.46 -17.22
N GLN A 414 -27.80 7.68 -17.08
CA GLN A 414 -26.98 8.85 -16.81
C GLN A 414 -26.96 9.15 -15.31
N LEU A 415 -25.77 9.18 -14.71
CA LEU A 415 -25.63 9.39 -13.26
C LEU A 415 -26.13 10.76 -12.79
N ASN A 416 -26.14 11.76 -13.65
CA ASN A 416 -26.65 13.11 -13.36
C ASN A 416 -28.19 13.20 -13.36
N GLN A 417 -28.89 12.13 -13.72
CA GLN A 417 -30.35 12.07 -13.78
C GLN A 417 -30.94 11.08 -12.77
N LEU A 418 -30.14 10.56 -11.83
CA LEU A 418 -30.57 9.54 -10.88
C LEU A 418 -31.74 9.99 -9.99
N ASP A 419 -31.82 11.29 -9.69
CA ASP A 419 -32.91 11.86 -8.90
C ASP A 419 -34.27 11.76 -9.62
N ASN A 420 -34.26 11.60 -10.95
CA ASN A 420 -35.47 11.39 -11.74
C ASN A 420 -35.89 9.91 -11.81
N TYR A 421 -35.08 8.99 -11.29
CA TYR A 421 -35.33 7.56 -11.39
C TYR A 421 -35.90 7.00 -10.09
N HIS A 422 -36.94 6.19 -10.22
CA HIS A 422 -37.49 5.49 -9.07
C HIS A 422 -36.50 4.40 -8.59
N LEU A 423 -36.23 4.33 -7.29
CA LEU A 423 -35.24 3.41 -6.73
C LEU A 423 -35.59 1.95 -7.03
N ASP A 424 -36.87 1.58 -6.98
CA ASP A 424 -37.32 0.22 -7.29
C ASP A 424 -37.09 -0.15 -8.76
N THR A 425 -37.22 0.82 -9.67
CA THR A 425 -36.90 0.63 -11.09
C THR A 425 -35.41 0.36 -11.28
N LEU A 426 -34.54 1.08 -10.56
CA LEU A 426 -33.10 0.83 -10.59
C LEU A 426 -32.74 -0.55 -10.01
N ARG A 427 -33.36 -0.94 -8.87
CA ARG A 427 -33.18 -2.27 -8.27
C ARG A 427 -33.59 -3.37 -9.23
N PHE A 428 -34.73 -3.19 -9.87
CA PHE A 428 -35.27 -4.13 -10.83
C PHE A 428 -34.32 -4.30 -12.03
N LEU A 429 -33.89 -3.20 -12.65
CA LEU A 429 -32.93 -3.24 -13.77
C LEU A 429 -31.61 -3.90 -13.37
N GLY A 430 -31.10 -3.60 -12.17
CA GLY A 430 -29.89 -4.23 -11.63
C GLY A 430 -30.02 -5.74 -11.40
N SER A 431 -31.24 -6.28 -11.33
CA SER A 431 -31.50 -7.70 -11.09
C SER A 431 -31.64 -8.55 -12.36
N ILE A 432 -31.74 -7.92 -13.55
CA ILE A 432 -32.09 -8.60 -14.80
C ILE A 432 -31.12 -8.23 -15.93
N ALA A 433 -30.01 -8.99 -16.01
CA ALA A 433 -28.91 -8.76 -16.95
C ALA A 433 -29.31 -8.71 -18.45
N PHE A 434 -30.29 -9.52 -18.85
CA PHE A 434 -30.67 -9.70 -20.26
C PHE A 434 -31.63 -8.62 -20.79
N LEU A 435 -32.37 -7.93 -19.91
CA LEU A 435 -33.31 -6.88 -20.32
C LEU A 435 -32.59 -5.67 -20.93
N SER A 436 -31.34 -5.43 -20.56
CA SER A 436 -30.50 -4.36 -21.13
C SER A 436 -30.45 -4.39 -22.67
N LYS A 437 -30.35 -5.58 -23.28
CA LYS A 437 -30.36 -5.77 -24.73
C LYS A 437 -31.74 -5.64 -25.37
N TRP A 438 -32.81 -5.76 -24.58
CA TRP A 438 -34.18 -5.83 -25.08
C TRP A 438 -34.92 -4.50 -24.95
N LEU A 439 -34.55 -3.71 -23.94
CA LEU A 439 -35.21 -2.46 -23.60
C LEU A 439 -34.52 -1.23 -24.21
N GLU A 440 -33.42 -1.39 -24.96
CA GLU A 440 -32.61 -0.29 -25.52
C GLU A 440 -33.41 0.88 -26.15
N PRO A 441 -34.52 0.65 -26.89
CA PRO A 441 -35.34 1.74 -27.44
C PRO A 441 -36.26 2.45 -26.42
N GLU A 442 -36.60 1.81 -25.30
CA GLU A 442 -37.65 2.28 -24.36
C GLU A 442 -37.14 2.57 -22.93
N ILE A 443 -35.86 2.28 -22.63
CA ILE A 443 -35.27 2.42 -21.28
C ILE A 443 -35.47 3.81 -20.67
N SER A 444 -35.26 4.89 -21.44
CA SER A 444 -35.39 6.25 -20.91
C SER A 444 -36.80 6.54 -20.38
N THR A 445 -37.82 6.03 -21.07
CA THR A 445 -39.24 6.13 -20.67
C THR A 445 -39.56 5.25 -19.45
N LEU A 446 -38.89 4.11 -19.36
CA LEU A 446 -39.06 3.14 -18.27
C LEU A 446 -38.39 3.59 -16.97
N LEU A 447 -37.26 4.28 -17.05
CA LEU A 447 -36.51 4.77 -15.90
C LEU A 447 -37.31 5.78 -15.05
N THR A 448 -38.23 6.51 -15.66
CA THR A 448 -39.15 7.45 -14.99
C THR A 448 -40.53 6.84 -14.66
N ALA A 449 -40.76 5.57 -15.02
CA ALA A 449 -42.04 4.92 -14.83
C ALA A 449 -42.22 4.38 -13.41
N THR A 450 -43.47 4.33 -12.94
CA THR A 450 -43.84 3.60 -11.72
C THR A 450 -43.62 2.10 -11.91
N THR A 451 -43.46 1.35 -10.81
CA THR A 451 -43.25 -0.10 -10.83
C THR A 451 -44.31 -0.84 -11.66
N ASP A 452 -45.58 -0.46 -11.55
CA ASP A 452 -46.68 -1.09 -12.31
C ASP A 452 -46.55 -0.88 -13.82
N LYS A 453 -46.18 0.33 -14.24
CA LYS A 453 -46.00 0.68 -15.65
C LYS A 453 -44.74 0.04 -16.23
N LEU A 454 -43.68 -0.08 -15.42
CA LEU A 454 -42.47 -0.83 -15.75
C LEU A 454 -42.81 -2.30 -16.01
N MET A 455 -43.51 -2.94 -15.08
CA MET A 455 -43.92 -4.35 -15.21
C MET A 455 -44.80 -4.60 -16.42
N SER A 456 -45.81 -3.75 -16.66
CA SER A 456 -46.65 -3.85 -17.86
C SER A 456 -45.85 -3.71 -19.15
N THR A 457 -44.91 -2.75 -19.21
CA THR A 457 -44.10 -2.54 -20.42
C THR A 457 -43.17 -3.72 -20.68
N ILE A 458 -42.58 -4.31 -19.63
CA ILE A 458 -41.74 -5.50 -19.75
C ILE A 458 -42.54 -6.70 -20.23
N VAL A 459 -43.74 -6.92 -19.66
CA VAL A 459 -44.66 -7.97 -20.12
C VAL A 459 -44.97 -7.77 -21.59
N ASN A 460 -45.25 -6.54 -22.03
CA ASN A 460 -45.55 -6.23 -23.44
C ASN A 460 -44.36 -6.47 -24.37
N ILE A 461 -43.15 -6.03 -24.00
CA ILE A 461 -41.94 -6.24 -24.80
C ILE A 461 -41.62 -7.73 -24.89
N PHE A 462 -41.79 -8.46 -23.79
CA PHE A 462 -41.58 -9.89 -23.76
C PHE A 462 -42.61 -10.63 -24.62
N ALA A 463 -43.90 -10.31 -24.48
CA ALA A 463 -44.99 -10.89 -25.26
C ALA A 463 -44.79 -10.67 -26.77
N LYS A 464 -44.47 -9.43 -27.18
CA LYS A 464 -44.14 -9.11 -28.59
C LYS A 464 -43.00 -9.96 -29.14
N ARG A 465 -41.99 -10.25 -28.32
CA ARG A 465 -40.83 -11.04 -28.74
C ARG A 465 -41.13 -12.53 -28.80
N VAL A 466 -41.88 -13.07 -27.84
CA VAL A 466 -42.38 -14.46 -27.89
C VAL A 466 -43.19 -14.68 -29.16
N VAL A 467 -44.08 -13.74 -29.48
CA VAL A 467 -44.85 -13.75 -30.73
C VAL A 467 -43.90 -13.70 -31.94
N ALA A 468 -42.93 -12.78 -31.98
CA ALA A 468 -41.98 -12.70 -33.09
C ALA A 468 -41.14 -13.98 -33.29
N VAL A 469 -40.70 -14.62 -32.21
CA VAL A 469 -39.98 -15.91 -32.27
C VAL A 469 -40.88 -17.01 -32.81
N TYR A 470 -42.14 -17.05 -32.35
CA TYR A 470 -43.15 -18.00 -32.81
C TYR A 470 -43.50 -17.81 -34.29
N GLU A 471 -43.56 -16.56 -34.76
CA GLU A 471 -43.84 -16.22 -36.16
C GLU A 471 -42.63 -16.45 -37.09
N SER A 472 -41.40 -16.29 -36.58
CA SER A 472 -40.17 -16.39 -37.38
C SER A 472 -39.63 -17.81 -37.55
N SER A 473 -40.17 -18.80 -36.82
CA SER A 473 -39.65 -20.18 -36.84
C SER A 473 -40.73 -21.18 -37.25
N PRO A 474 -40.53 -22.00 -38.30
CA PRO A 474 -41.42 -23.13 -38.57
C PRO A 474 -41.37 -24.08 -37.38
N ILE A 475 -42.55 -24.37 -36.83
CA ILE A 475 -42.80 -25.10 -35.58
C ILE A 475 -41.93 -26.36 -35.50
N GLN A 476 -40.87 -26.31 -34.70
CA GLN A 476 -40.11 -27.47 -34.21
C GLN A 476 -40.08 -27.42 -32.68
N ASN A 477 -40.22 -28.58 -32.04
CA ASN A 477 -40.37 -28.76 -30.58
C ASN A 477 -39.26 -28.13 -29.72
N ASP A 478 -38.11 -27.79 -30.30
CA ASP A 478 -37.00 -27.12 -29.60
C ASP A 478 -37.32 -25.66 -29.18
N ASN A 479 -38.27 -25.00 -29.86
CA ASN A 479 -38.63 -23.62 -29.55
C ASN A 479 -39.44 -23.49 -28.26
N GLU A 480 -40.28 -24.48 -27.93
CA GLU A 480 -41.03 -24.49 -26.66
C GLU A 480 -40.09 -24.58 -25.46
N SER A 481 -39.02 -25.37 -25.56
CA SER A 481 -38.02 -25.51 -24.50
C SER A 481 -37.20 -24.22 -24.33
N LYS A 482 -36.92 -23.50 -25.41
CA LYS A 482 -36.22 -22.21 -25.37
C LYS A 482 -37.09 -21.09 -24.78
N ILE A 483 -38.36 -21.02 -25.18
CA ILE A 483 -39.35 -20.08 -24.63
C ILE A 483 -39.61 -20.40 -23.15
N ALA A 484 -39.72 -21.68 -22.78
CA ALA A 484 -39.87 -22.11 -21.39
C ALA A 484 -38.65 -21.77 -20.54
N ALA A 485 -37.42 -21.94 -21.08
CA ALA A 485 -36.20 -21.55 -20.39
C ALA A 485 -36.10 -20.03 -20.18
N ASP A 486 -36.43 -19.23 -21.20
CA ASP A 486 -36.45 -17.76 -21.11
C ASP A 486 -37.53 -17.27 -20.12
N LEU A 487 -38.72 -17.91 -20.11
CA LEU A 487 -39.79 -17.66 -19.12
C LEU A 487 -39.37 -18.05 -17.70
N GLN A 488 -38.72 -19.20 -17.53
CA GLN A 488 -38.27 -19.68 -16.22
C GLN A 488 -37.16 -18.79 -15.64
N LEU A 489 -36.31 -18.20 -16.50
CA LEU A 489 -35.29 -17.22 -16.11
C LEU A 489 -35.90 -15.89 -15.62
N LEU A 490 -37.03 -15.48 -16.20
CA LEU A 490 -37.76 -14.26 -15.84
C LEU A 490 -38.63 -14.44 -14.59
N CYS A 491 -39.29 -15.59 -14.50
CA CYS A 491 -40.25 -15.94 -13.44
C CYS A 491 -39.57 -16.47 -12.17
N GLY A 492 -38.31 -16.91 -12.22
CA GLY A 492 -37.60 -17.45 -11.04
C GLY A 492 -37.41 -16.47 -9.88
N LYS A 493 -37.76 -15.18 -10.03
CA LYS A 493 -37.57 -14.12 -9.01
C LYS A 493 -38.80 -13.25 -8.74
N ILE A 494 -39.93 -13.46 -9.43
CA ILE A 494 -41.16 -12.66 -9.32
C ILE A 494 -42.34 -13.63 -9.15
N ASP A 495 -43.38 -13.26 -8.40
CA ASP A 495 -44.55 -14.12 -8.19
C ASP A 495 -45.12 -14.66 -9.52
N THR A 496 -44.90 -15.95 -9.71
CA THR A 496 -45.01 -16.65 -10.99
C THR A 496 -46.44 -16.78 -11.52
N ALA A 497 -47.45 -16.73 -10.65
CA ALA A 497 -48.83 -16.97 -11.05
C ALA A 497 -49.43 -15.76 -11.78
N GLN A 498 -49.24 -14.57 -11.21
CA GLN A 498 -49.79 -13.32 -11.73
C GLN A 498 -49.09 -12.89 -13.02
N LEU A 499 -47.76 -12.99 -13.06
CA LEU A 499 -46.96 -12.62 -14.23
C LEU A 499 -47.24 -13.54 -15.43
N LYS A 500 -47.36 -14.86 -15.19
CA LYS A 500 -47.72 -15.83 -16.23
C LYS A 500 -49.09 -15.55 -16.82
N GLN A 501 -50.06 -15.20 -15.98
CA GLN A 501 -51.41 -14.86 -16.42
C GLN A 501 -51.42 -13.55 -17.23
N MET A 502 -50.67 -12.54 -16.82
CA MET A 502 -50.52 -11.28 -17.57
C MET A 502 -49.85 -11.50 -18.94
N ILE A 503 -48.78 -12.31 -19.00
CA ILE A 503 -48.09 -12.63 -20.26
C ILE A 503 -49.02 -13.40 -21.20
N LEU A 504 -49.78 -14.37 -20.71
CA LEU A 504 -50.73 -15.12 -21.53
C LEU A 504 -51.85 -14.23 -22.08
N VAL A 505 -52.40 -13.34 -21.24
CA VAL A 505 -53.41 -12.35 -21.67
C VAL A 505 -52.86 -11.42 -22.74
N GLU A 506 -51.62 -10.95 -22.60
CA GLU A 506 -51.02 -10.04 -23.57
C GLU A 506 -50.67 -10.76 -24.89
N ILE A 507 -50.18 -12.01 -24.82
CA ILE A 507 -49.98 -12.86 -26.02
C ILE A 507 -51.30 -13.06 -26.76
N ASP A 508 -52.39 -13.34 -26.02
CA ASP A 508 -53.72 -13.49 -26.60
C ASP A 508 -54.21 -12.17 -27.22
N MET A 509 -54.02 -11.03 -26.56
CA MET A 509 -54.39 -9.72 -27.09
C MET A 509 -53.60 -9.35 -28.35
N ILE A 510 -52.28 -9.56 -28.37
CA ILE A 510 -51.43 -9.29 -29.54
C ILE A 510 -51.84 -10.22 -30.69
N SER A 511 -52.05 -11.51 -30.41
CA SER A 511 -52.52 -12.49 -31.39
C SER A 511 -53.90 -12.12 -31.94
N LEU A 512 -54.80 -11.59 -31.10
CA LEU A 512 -56.12 -11.10 -31.50
C LEU A 512 -56.04 -9.80 -32.32
N GLN A 513 -55.18 -8.85 -31.95
CA GLN A 513 -54.93 -7.64 -32.74
C GLN A 513 -54.31 -7.97 -34.09
N GLN A 514 -53.40 -8.93 -34.16
CA GLN A 514 -52.79 -9.40 -35.42
C GLN A 514 -53.77 -10.22 -36.26
N LYS A 515 -54.64 -11.05 -35.65
CA LYS A 515 -55.75 -11.72 -36.36
C LYS A 515 -56.78 -10.72 -36.87
N SER A 516 -57.09 -9.69 -36.09
CA SER A 516 -57.95 -8.57 -36.49
C SER A 516 -57.31 -7.81 -37.66
N ASN A 517 -56.02 -7.50 -37.60
CA ASN A 517 -55.29 -6.84 -38.68
C ASN A 517 -55.16 -7.75 -39.92
N ARG A 518 -54.93 -9.06 -39.76
CA ARG A 518 -54.97 -10.03 -40.87
C ARG A 518 -56.36 -10.15 -41.45
N GLN A 519 -57.43 -10.17 -40.66
CA GLN A 519 -58.80 -10.13 -41.14
C GLN A 519 -59.14 -8.80 -41.81
N PHE A 520 -58.55 -7.69 -41.37
CA PHE A 520 -58.69 -6.38 -42.01
C PHE A 520 -57.97 -6.36 -43.36
N TYR A 521 -56.74 -6.89 -43.43
CA TYR A 521 -55.99 -7.06 -44.68
C TYR A 521 -56.61 -8.11 -45.60
N ASP A 522 -57.20 -9.18 -45.08
CA ASP A 522 -57.89 -10.21 -45.85
C ASP A 522 -59.24 -9.70 -46.34
N ASN A 523 -59.96 -8.87 -45.56
CA ASN A 523 -61.18 -8.19 -46.01
C ASN A 523 -60.88 -7.06 -47.01
N GLU A 524 -59.79 -6.29 -46.84
CA GLU A 524 -59.34 -5.32 -47.84
C GLU A 524 -58.83 -6.03 -49.10
N ASN A 525 -58.13 -7.16 -48.98
CA ASN A 525 -57.75 -7.99 -50.12
C ASN A 525 -58.94 -8.70 -50.76
N PHE A 526 -60.02 -9.01 -50.02
CA PHE A 526 -61.26 -9.53 -50.59
C PHE A 526 -62.06 -8.43 -51.33
N LEU A 527 -62.02 -7.19 -50.82
CA LEU A 527 -62.57 -6.00 -51.48
C LEU A 527 -61.72 -5.57 -52.69
N PHE A 528 -60.39 -5.72 -52.64
CA PHE A 528 -59.50 -5.47 -53.76
C PHE A 528 -59.52 -6.60 -54.81
N ALA A 529 -59.63 -7.87 -54.40
CA ALA A 529 -59.72 -9.01 -55.32
C ALA A 529 -61.03 -9.00 -56.12
N ASN A 530 -62.15 -8.55 -55.53
CA ASN A 530 -63.41 -8.36 -56.26
C ASN A 530 -63.41 -7.13 -57.19
N LYS A 531 -62.47 -6.19 -57.03
CA LYS A 531 -62.27 -5.06 -57.97
C LYS A 531 -61.19 -5.32 -59.02
N LYS A 532 -60.23 -6.22 -58.76
CA LYS A 532 -59.09 -6.51 -59.67
C LYS A 532 -59.28 -7.73 -60.60
N GLN A 533 -60.36 -8.50 -60.49
CA GLN A 533 -60.68 -9.54 -61.48
C GLN A 533 -61.21 -9.00 -62.83
N LYS A 534 -61.18 -7.68 -63.06
CA LYS A 534 -61.60 -7.07 -64.34
C LYS A 534 -60.51 -6.28 -65.08
N THR A 535 -59.26 -6.26 -64.62
CA THR A 535 -58.22 -5.51 -65.35
C THR A 535 -56.82 -6.09 -65.14
N LEU A 536 -56.22 -6.50 -66.26
CA LEU A 536 -54.79 -6.78 -66.53
C LEU A 536 -54.26 -8.12 -65.96
N LEU A 537 -53.84 -9.16 -66.71
CA LEU A 537 -53.28 -9.32 -68.06
C LEU A 537 -52.28 -8.24 -68.46
N GLU A 538 -51.04 -8.67 -68.70
CA GLU A 538 -49.86 -7.91 -69.13
C GLU A 538 -49.01 -7.40 -67.95
N PHE A 539 -47.89 -8.09 -67.67
CA PHE A 539 -46.53 -7.56 -67.87
C PHE A 539 -45.51 -8.73 -67.88
N SER A 540 -44.45 -8.55 -68.67
CA SER A 540 -43.53 -9.55 -69.24
C SER A 540 -42.35 -9.96 -68.34
N ASP A 541 -41.69 -11.05 -68.74
CA ASP A 541 -40.55 -11.74 -68.10
C ASP A 541 -39.25 -10.92 -67.89
N GLU A 542 -39.26 -9.59 -68.05
CA GLU A 542 -38.07 -8.74 -67.91
C GLU A 542 -37.93 -8.05 -66.53
N GLN A 543 -38.87 -8.21 -65.61
CA GLN A 543 -38.75 -7.67 -64.24
C GLN A 543 -38.22 -8.67 -63.20
N LEU A 544 -37.94 -9.91 -63.59
CA LEU A 544 -37.38 -10.95 -62.71
C LEU A 544 -35.84 -10.97 -62.63
N ALA A 545 -35.14 -10.12 -63.39
CA ALA A 545 -33.67 -10.11 -63.46
C ALA A 545 -32.97 -9.11 -62.52
N VAL A 546 -33.69 -8.34 -61.70
CA VAL A 546 -33.11 -7.30 -60.81
C VAL A 546 -33.05 -7.72 -59.32
N LEU A 547 -33.52 -8.91 -58.96
CA LEU A 547 -33.53 -9.38 -57.56
C LEU A 547 -32.43 -10.40 -57.19
N ASP A 548 -31.48 -10.67 -58.08
CA ASP A 548 -30.42 -11.69 -57.86
C ASP A 548 -29.06 -11.09 -57.45
N TYR A 549 -29.02 -9.83 -57.00
CA TYR A 549 -27.78 -9.13 -56.62
C TYR A 549 -27.61 -8.83 -55.12
N SER A 550 -28.53 -9.26 -54.25
CA SER A 550 -28.48 -8.99 -52.80
C SER A 550 -28.17 -10.21 -51.92
N SER A 551 -27.94 -11.40 -52.50
CA SER A 551 -27.68 -12.64 -51.76
C SER A 551 -26.20 -12.95 -51.46
N LYS A 552 -25.26 -12.03 -51.75
CA LYS A 552 -23.80 -12.30 -51.69
C LYS A 552 -22.94 -11.48 -50.71
N ILE A 553 -23.51 -10.81 -49.69
CA ILE A 553 -22.70 -9.97 -48.75
C ILE A 553 -22.76 -10.40 -47.26
N TRP A 554 -23.32 -11.57 -46.91
CA TRP A 554 -23.43 -11.96 -45.48
C TRP A 554 -22.80 -13.31 -45.11
N THR A 555 -21.59 -13.57 -45.59
CA THR A 555 -20.83 -14.76 -45.16
C THR A 555 -19.31 -14.55 -45.21
N THR A 556 -18.78 -13.55 -44.50
CA THR A 556 -17.35 -13.53 -44.14
C THR A 556 -17.12 -12.62 -42.93
N CYS A 557 -16.99 -13.19 -41.73
CA CYS A 557 -16.20 -12.67 -40.59
C CYS A 557 -16.38 -13.57 -39.36
N HIS A 558 -15.81 -14.77 -39.41
CA HIS A 558 -15.31 -15.47 -38.23
C HIS A 558 -14.20 -16.43 -38.68
N ILE A 559 -12.95 -16.06 -38.38
CA ILE A 559 -11.78 -16.88 -38.01
C ILE A 559 -10.57 -15.93 -37.98
N VAL A 560 -10.21 -15.46 -36.78
CA VAL A 560 -8.91 -15.50 -36.06
C VAL A 560 -9.11 -14.69 -34.79
#